data_AF-A0A4Y9IIF4-F1
#
_entry.id   AF-A0A4Y9IIF4-F1
#
_cell.length_a   1.000
_cell.length_b   1.000
_cell.length_c   1.000
_cell.angle_alpha   90.00
_cell.angle_beta   90.00
_cell.angle_gamma   90.00
#
_symmetry.space_group_name_H-M   'P 1'
#
loop_
_entity.id
_entity.type
_entity.pdbx_description
1 polymer ?
#
loop_
_entity_poly.entity_id
_entity_poly.type
_entity_poly.pdbx_seq_one_letter_code
_entity_poly.pdbx_strand_id
1 'polypeptide(L)'
;MYIFVTESSKRKQDRIDKYYKDFIGEYNTPAVSVLCEVTFTDDSSVQIVRVKLSLDIEENDDEFFFYCNGIEELKKLCDKTAENFIITEIDSFYAD
;
A
#
# COMPACT_ATOMS: atom_id res chain seq x y z
N MET A 1 -16.66 3.45 19.71
CA MET A 1 -15.97 4.16 18.61
C MET A 1 -14.97 3.21 17.95
N TYR A 2 -15.47 2.14 17.30
CA TYR A 2 -14.64 1.16 16.57
C TYR A 2 -15.18 0.92 15.14
N ILE A 3 -16.45 1.25 14.89
CA ILE A 3 -17.15 0.95 13.63
C ILE A 3 -16.74 1.93 12.51
N PHE A 4 -16.49 3.20 12.81
CA PHE A 4 -16.14 4.19 11.80
C PHE A 4 -14.73 4.00 11.21
N VAL A 5 -13.78 3.48 12.01
CA VAL A 5 -12.41 3.22 11.53
C VAL A 5 -12.41 2.03 10.57
N THR A 6 -13.10 0.94 10.90
CA THR A 6 -13.12 -0.27 10.06
C THR A 6 -13.87 -0.09 8.74
N GLU A 7 -14.96 0.69 8.71
CA GLU A 7 -15.63 1.04 7.46
C GLU A 7 -14.74 1.87 6.54
N SER A 8 -13.91 2.75 7.10
CA SER A 8 -12.96 3.55 6.32
C SER A 8 -11.85 2.68 5.72
N SER A 9 -11.33 1.72 6.48
CA SER A 9 -10.23 0.86 6.05
C SER A 9 -10.66 -0.17 5.03
N LYS A 10 -11.86 -0.76 5.19
CA LYS A 10 -12.43 -1.66 4.17
C LYS A 10 -12.58 -0.97 2.81
N ARG A 11 -13.04 0.28 2.78
CA ARG A 11 -13.15 1.04 1.52
C ARG A 11 -11.80 1.26 0.84
N LYS A 12 -10.73 1.48 1.61
CA LYS A 12 -9.37 1.59 1.07
C LYS A 12 -8.87 0.25 0.53
N GLN A 13 -9.12 -0.84 1.25
CA GLN A 13 -8.79 -2.19 0.82
C GLN A 13 -9.54 -2.59 -0.46
N ASP A 14 -10.83 -2.29 -0.57
CA ASP A 14 -11.62 -2.54 -1.78
C ASP A 14 -11.09 -1.73 -2.99
N ARG A 15 -10.56 -0.52 -2.75
CA ARG A 15 -9.90 0.29 -3.79
C ARG A 15 -8.56 -0.29 -4.23
N ILE A 16 -7.75 -0.77 -3.28
CA ILE A 16 -6.51 -1.51 -3.56
C ILE A 16 -6.83 -2.71 -4.46
N ASP A 17 -7.81 -3.53 -4.08
CA ASP A 17 -8.20 -4.72 -4.84
C ASP A 17 -8.66 -4.36 -6.26
N LYS A 18 -9.45 -3.29 -6.40
CA LYS A 18 -9.91 -2.82 -7.70
C LYS A 18 -8.73 -2.39 -8.58
N TYR A 19 -7.87 -1.50 -8.07
CA TYR A 19 -6.77 -0.93 -8.86
C TYR A 19 -5.75 -2.00 -9.25
N TYR A 20 -5.47 -2.94 -8.34
CA TYR A 20 -4.60 -4.06 -8.64
C TYR A 20 -5.22 -4.99 -9.69
N LYS A 21 -6.51 -5.29 -9.59
CA LYS A 21 -7.19 -6.09 -10.61
C LYS A 21 -7.17 -5.42 -11.99
N ASP A 22 -7.40 -4.11 -12.03
CA ASP A 22 -7.33 -3.32 -13.26
C ASP A 22 -5.91 -3.38 -13.84
N PHE A 23 -4.88 -3.26 -12.99
CA PHE A 23 -3.47 -3.40 -13.38
C PHE A 23 -3.15 -4.78 -13.97
N ILE A 24 -3.53 -5.87 -13.28
CA ILE A 24 -3.34 -7.24 -13.80
C ILE A 24 -4.05 -7.40 -15.15
N GLY A 25 -5.24 -6.83 -15.30
CA GLY A 25 -6.00 -6.90 -16.54
C GLY A 25 -5.34 -6.19 -17.72
N GLU A 26 -4.61 -5.11 -17.46
CA GLU A 26 -3.91 -4.31 -18.48
C GLU A 26 -2.53 -4.88 -18.84
N TYR A 27 -1.74 -5.26 -17.83
CA TYR A 27 -0.33 -5.64 -18.02
C TYR A 27 -0.11 -7.17 -18.03
N ASN A 28 -1.11 -7.95 -17.63
CA ASN A 28 -1.07 -9.42 -17.56
C ASN A 28 0.12 -9.96 -16.73
N THR A 29 0.56 -9.19 -15.73
CA THR A 29 1.65 -9.51 -14.80
C THR A 29 1.37 -8.92 -13.42
N PRO A 30 1.80 -9.55 -12.31
CA PRO A 30 1.76 -8.95 -10.98
C PRO A 30 2.49 -7.62 -10.91
N ALA A 31 1.96 -6.68 -10.11
CA ALA A 31 2.70 -5.47 -9.76
C ALA A 31 3.84 -5.80 -8.80
N VAL A 32 5.00 -5.19 -9.03
CA VAL A 32 6.20 -5.28 -8.21
C VAL A 32 6.19 -4.21 -7.12
N SER A 33 5.65 -3.02 -7.44
CA SER A 33 5.58 -1.90 -6.51
C SER A 33 4.30 -1.07 -6.65
N VAL A 34 4.04 -0.24 -5.65
CA VAL A 34 2.88 0.65 -5.60
C VAL A 34 3.28 2.02 -5.04
N LEU A 35 2.77 3.08 -5.66
CA LEU A 35 2.85 4.43 -5.12
C LEU A 35 1.58 4.71 -4.31
N CYS A 36 1.76 5.09 -3.04
CA CYS A 36 0.66 5.32 -2.12
C CYS A 36 0.91 6.52 -1.22
N GLU A 37 -0.17 7.05 -0.68
CA GLU A 37 -0.12 8.07 0.37
C GLU A 37 -0.18 7.38 1.73
N VAL A 38 0.76 7.75 2.60
CA VAL A 38 0.79 7.33 4.00
C VAL A 38 0.58 8.51 4.93
N THR A 39 -0.13 8.27 6.01
CA THR A 39 -0.24 9.20 7.15
C THR A 39 0.49 8.62 8.34
N PHE A 40 1.44 9.37 8.89
CA PHE A 40 2.19 8.97 10.08
C PHE A 40 1.36 9.18 11.36
N THR A 41 1.52 8.27 12.31
CA THR A 41 0.68 8.21 13.51
C THR A 41 1.21 9.07 14.66
N ASP A 42 2.48 9.47 14.60
CA ASP A 42 3.15 10.31 15.59
C ASP A 42 2.85 11.79 15.38
N ASP A 43 2.98 12.29 14.16
CA ASP A 43 2.83 13.71 13.84
C ASP A 43 1.69 14.04 12.86
N SER A 44 0.98 13.01 12.36
CA SER A 44 -0.08 13.17 11.34
C SER A 44 0.42 13.78 10.02
N SER A 45 1.72 13.72 9.76
CA SER A 45 2.29 14.10 8.47
C SER A 45 1.84 13.14 7.37
N VAL A 46 1.75 13.67 6.16
CA VAL A 46 1.31 12.93 4.97
C VAL A 46 2.46 12.90 3.98
N GLN A 47 2.79 11.72 3.46
CA GLN A 47 3.84 11.54 2.47
C GLN A 47 3.38 10.59 1.37
N ILE A 48 3.87 10.83 0.15
CA ILE A 48 3.74 9.90 -0.96
C ILE A 48 4.98 9.03 -0.97
N VAL A 49 4.79 7.72 -0.90
CA VAL A 49 5.86 6.73 -0.77
C VAL A 49 5.68 5.59 -1.76
N ARG A 50 6.79 4.98 -2.14
CA ARG A 50 6.79 3.76 -2.96
C ARG A 50 6.98 2.55 -2.06
N VAL A 51 6.09 1.57 -2.17
CA VAL A 51 6.10 0.33 -1.38
C VAL A 51 6.33 -0.84 -2.32
N LYS A 52 7.27 -1.71 -1.97
CA LYS A 52 7.54 -2.96 -2.71
C LYS A 52 6.53 -4.02 -2.30
N LEU A 53 6.08 -4.82 -3.27
CA LEU A 53 5.13 -5.92 -3.06
C LEU A 53 5.79 -7.31 -3.03
N SER A 54 7.12 -7.33 -2.92
CA SER A 54 7.94 -8.51 -2.59
C SER A 54 8.86 -8.20 -1.41
N LEU A 55 9.36 -9.25 -0.76
CA LEU A 55 10.39 -9.18 0.27
C LEU A 55 11.81 -9.35 -0.30
N ASP A 56 11.93 -9.58 -1.62
CA ASP A 56 13.22 -9.70 -2.28
C ASP A 56 13.98 -8.36 -2.20
N ILE A 57 15.25 -8.42 -1.78
CA ILE A 57 16.11 -7.24 -1.65
C ILE A 57 17.04 -7.17 -2.86
N GLU A 58 17.02 -6.04 -3.56
CA GLU A 58 17.87 -5.77 -4.72
C GLU A 58 18.88 -4.64 -4.46
N GLU A 59 19.89 -4.47 -5.32
CA GLU A 59 20.93 -3.44 -5.10
C GLU A 59 20.39 -2.01 -5.18
N ASN A 60 19.24 -1.78 -5.83
CA ASN A 60 18.65 -0.45 -6.05
C ASN A 60 17.38 -0.20 -5.22
N ASP A 61 17.20 -0.96 -4.15
CA ASP A 61 15.98 -0.95 -3.33
C ASP A 61 15.88 0.25 -2.36
N ASP A 62 16.86 1.14 -2.39
CA ASP A 62 16.91 2.38 -1.59
C ASP A 62 15.74 3.34 -1.88
N GLU A 63 15.01 3.14 -2.99
CA GLU A 63 13.84 3.94 -3.34
C GLU A 63 12.55 3.52 -2.64
N PHE A 64 12.50 2.31 -2.06
CA PHE A 64 11.30 1.79 -1.42
C PHE A 64 11.25 2.17 0.06
N PHE A 65 10.13 2.75 0.46
CA PHE A 65 9.88 3.14 1.85
C PHE A 65 9.57 1.93 2.74
N PHE A 66 8.89 0.93 2.20
CA PHE A 66 8.44 -0.25 2.94
C PHE A 66 8.28 -1.46 2.02
N TYR A 67 8.31 -2.66 2.60
CA TYR A 67 8.21 -3.94 1.90
C TYR A 67 6.98 -4.69 2.40
N CYS A 68 6.12 -5.09 1.47
CA CYS A 68 4.96 -5.93 1.73
C CYS A 68 5.15 -7.25 1.01
N ASN A 69 4.80 -8.36 1.65
CA ASN A 69 4.67 -9.67 1.04
C ASN A 69 3.36 -9.76 0.25
N GLY A 70 3.29 -9.01 -0.84
CA GLY A 70 2.13 -8.90 -1.71
C GLY A 70 1.00 -8.00 -1.19
N ILE A 71 -0.08 -7.99 -1.96
CA ILE A 71 -1.20 -7.06 -1.77
C ILE A 71 -1.97 -7.24 -0.46
N GLU A 72 -2.01 -8.46 0.06
CA GLU A 72 -2.73 -8.74 1.31
C GLU A 72 -2.03 -8.13 2.52
N GLU A 73 -0.71 -7.97 2.49
CA GLU A 73 0.02 -7.24 3.52
C GLU A 73 -0.16 -5.72 3.36
N LEU A 74 -0.12 -5.22 2.12
CA LEU A 74 -0.42 -3.82 1.82
C LEU A 74 -1.80 -3.40 2.37
N LYS A 75 -2.82 -4.24 2.21
CA LYS A 75 -4.19 -4.00 2.71
C LYS A 75 -4.27 -3.89 4.22
N LYS A 76 -3.41 -4.59 4.96
CA LYS A 76 -3.36 -4.48 6.44
C LYS A 76 -2.88 -3.10 6.88
N LEU A 77 -2.05 -2.44 6.09
CA LEU A 77 -1.56 -1.09 6.36
C LEU A 77 -2.63 -0.01 6.21
N CYS A 78 -3.83 -0.33 5.69
CA CYS A 78 -4.97 0.61 5.70
C CYS A 78 -5.55 0.86 7.11
N ASP A 79 -5.24 -0.04 8.05
CA ASP A 79 -5.62 0.04 9.47
C ASP A 79 -4.40 0.26 10.35
N LYS A 80 -4.63 0.63 11.62
CA LYS A 80 -3.54 0.74 12.60
C LYS A 80 -2.87 -0.62 12.79
N THR A 81 -1.59 -0.69 12.48
CA THR A 81 -0.72 -1.86 12.72
C THR A 81 0.31 -1.53 13.81
N ALA A 82 1.37 -2.34 13.93
CA ALA A 82 2.54 -2.01 14.74
C ALA A 82 3.41 -0.91 14.08
N GLU A 83 3.18 -0.64 12.79
CA GLU A 83 3.89 0.41 12.06
C GLU A 83 3.42 1.79 12.52
N ASN A 84 4.33 2.77 12.41
CA ASN A 84 4.05 4.15 12.77
C ASN A 84 3.30 4.92 11.67
N PHE A 85 2.76 4.25 10.65
CA PHE A 85 2.02 4.86 9.55
C PHE A 85 0.82 4.01 9.12
N ILE A 86 -0.12 4.62 8.40
CA ILE A 86 -1.21 3.93 7.71
C ILE A 86 -1.31 4.40 6.26
N ILE A 87 -1.70 3.51 5.36
CA ILE A 87 -2.06 3.86 3.98
C ILE A 87 -3.43 4.54 3.99
N THR A 88 -3.48 5.73 3.40
CA THR A 88 -4.71 6.50 3.22
C THR A 88 -5.24 6.38 1.80
N GLU A 89 -4.36 6.43 0.81
CA GLU A 89 -4.72 6.46 -0.62
C GLU A 89 -3.73 5.64 -1.45
N ILE A 90 -4.20 5.10 -2.58
CA ILE A 90 -3.36 4.47 -3.60
C ILE A 90 -3.38 5.36 -4.83
N ASP A 91 -2.20 5.62 -5.39
CA ASP A 91 -2.06 6.33 -6.66
C ASP A 91 -1.99 5.33 -7.82
N SER A 92 -0.90 4.57 -7.93
CA SER A 92 -0.60 3.75 -9.11
C SER A 92 0.19 2.48 -8.76
N PHE A 93 -0.03 1.40 -9.51
CA PHE A 93 0.77 0.17 -9.47
C PHE A 93 1.79 0.14 -10.60
N TYR A 94 2.92 -0.52 -10.38
CA TYR A 94 4.01 -0.66 -11.35
C TYR A 94 4.48 -2.12 -11.39
N ALA A 95 4.83 -2.59 -12.58
CA ALA A 95 5.42 -3.91 -12.82
C ALA A 95 6.88 -3.78 -13.21
N ASP A 96 7.58 -2.84 -12.59
CA ASP A 96 8.97 -2.47 -12.88
C ASP A 96 9.88 -3.66 -13.24
#